data_AF-A0A413SWU2-F1
#
_entry.id   AF-A0A413SWU2-F1
#
_cell.length_a   1.000
_cell.length_b   1.000
_cell.length_c   1.000
_cell.angle_alpha   90.00
_cell.angle_beta   90.00
_cell.angle_gamma   90.00
#
_symmetry.space_group_name_H-M   'P 1'
#
loop_
_entity.id
_entity.type
_entity.pdbx_description
1 polymer ?
#
loop_
_entity_poly.entity_id
_entity_poly.type
_entity_poly.pdbx_seq_one_letter_code
_entity_poly.pdbx_strand_id
1 'polypeptide(L)'
;MKRLLIFLWVVCCVTALQGKTRKALYIVLDGIPADYIERVHPKNIFDIASKGGYARAYTGGEVGAYSQTPTISAIGYMNILTGTWMNKHNVNGNSNLNPNYNYWSLFRIAKNQNKDFKTALFSSWTDNRTVLIGEGKPETDHLKIDYVCDGYELDKNRFPAKKDDLHIFDIDSVVCKEAAACIRENAPDLSWVYLWYTDSGFHIYGDGAFMDRYVNKTDDLVGMIWEAVQYREKKFDEEWMVIVTTDHGRGESGHHHGGQLARERSVWVSTNVRALNAQFTRPTLALVDILPTICRFMDFQMPRDVAFEKDGISFYGPTDIYELTTHPYDNQVTLCWKGEGAKDEAVVYMATTNAYKEGGKDNWSEIGRVKASTGRFVVDLGKYPSSKFYKFVVKTPTTSLTRWLQK
;
A
#
# COMPACT_ATOMS: atom_id res chain seq x y z
N MET A 1 -55.26 -24.29 47.56
CA MET A 1 -53.88 -23.73 47.59
C MET A 1 -52.99 -24.50 46.62
N LYS A 2 -52.90 -24.07 45.35
CA LYS A 2 -51.84 -24.48 44.41
C LYS A 2 -51.63 -23.31 43.44
N ARG A 3 -50.69 -22.42 43.73
CA ARG A 3 -50.24 -21.40 42.77
C ARG A 3 -49.06 -21.97 42.01
N LEU A 4 -49.30 -22.25 40.73
CA LEU A 4 -48.31 -22.69 39.76
C LEU A 4 -47.45 -21.47 39.38
N LEU A 5 -46.17 -21.50 39.75
CA LEU A 5 -45.17 -20.52 39.31
C LEU A 5 -44.70 -20.94 37.91
N ILE A 6 -45.16 -20.22 36.89
CA ILE A 6 -44.60 -20.31 35.53
C ILE A 6 -43.44 -19.32 35.46
N PHE A 7 -42.21 -19.85 35.51
CA PHE A 7 -41.00 -19.10 35.20
C PHE A 7 -40.86 -19.05 33.67
N LEU A 8 -41.18 -17.90 33.07
CA LEU A 8 -40.96 -17.66 31.64
C LEU A 8 -39.49 -17.27 31.43
N TRP A 9 -38.65 -18.21 31.02
CA TRP A 9 -37.31 -17.92 30.51
C TRP A 9 -37.43 -17.28 29.13
N VAL A 10 -37.38 -15.94 29.08
CA VAL A 10 -37.16 -15.21 27.82
C VAL A 10 -35.68 -15.35 27.48
N VAL A 11 -35.35 -16.31 26.63
CA VAL A 11 -34.05 -16.36 25.95
C VAL A 11 -34.03 -15.20 24.97
N CYS A 12 -33.44 -14.07 25.37
CA CYS A 12 -33.02 -13.03 24.43
C CYS A 12 -31.91 -13.61 23.55
N CYS A 13 -32.28 -14.14 22.38
CA CYS A 13 -31.35 -14.30 21.27
C CYS A 13 -30.92 -12.90 20.81
N VAL A 14 -29.88 -12.36 21.42
CA VAL A 14 -29.12 -11.27 20.84
C VAL A 14 -28.40 -11.86 19.64
N THR A 15 -29.04 -11.82 18.47
CA THR A 15 -28.30 -11.93 17.21
C THR A 15 -27.43 -10.70 17.13
N ALA A 16 -26.19 -10.79 17.62
CA ALA A 16 -25.17 -9.84 17.23
C ALA A 16 -25.11 -9.92 15.70
N LEU A 17 -25.54 -8.86 15.02
CA LEU A 17 -25.24 -8.65 13.61
C LEU A 17 -23.72 -8.54 13.53
N GLN A 18 -23.04 -9.68 13.41
CA GLN A 18 -21.62 -9.72 13.18
C GLN A 18 -21.41 -9.18 11.77
N GLY A 19 -20.65 -8.09 11.64
CA GLY A 19 -20.30 -7.54 10.33
C GLY A 19 -19.57 -8.58 9.49
N LYS A 20 -19.61 -8.41 8.16
CA LYS A 20 -18.93 -9.28 7.20
C LYS A 20 -17.47 -9.50 7.57
N THR A 21 -16.95 -10.68 7.27
CA THR A 21 -15.52 -10.94 7.45
C THR A 21 -14.74 -10.19 6.37
N ARG A 22 -13.93 -9.22 6.79
CA ARG A 22 -13.12 -8.42 5.86
C ARG A 22 -11.89 -9.17 5.38
N LYS A 23 -11.58 -9.00 4.09
CA LYS A 23 -10.44 -9.59 3.39
C LYS A 23 -9.80 -8.52 2.51
N ALA A 24 -8.47 -8.49 2.41
CA ALA A 24 -7.75 -7.56 1.56
C ALA A 24 -6.85 -8.31 0.57
N LEU A 25 -6.93 -7.92 -0.70
CA LEU A 25 -6.09 -8.39 -1.78
C LEU A 25 -5.55 -7.19 -2.52
N TYR A 26 -4.23 -7.11 -2.68
CA TYR A 26 -3.64 -6.16 -3.62
C TYR A 26 -2.82 -6.88 -4.68
N ILE A 27 -2.97 -6.43 -5.91
CA ILE A 27 -2.37 -6.99 -7.12
C ILE A 27 -1.48 -5.91 -7.74
N VAL A 28 -0.21 -6.24 -7.95
CA VAL A 28 0.76 -5.35 -8.60
C VAL A 28 1.07 -5.92 -9.98
N LEU A 29 0.77 -5.13 -11.02
CA LEU A 29 1.11 -5.40 -12.41
C LEU A 29 2.32 -4.54 -12.79
N ASP A 30 3.48 -5.16 -12.98
CA ASP A 30 4.76 -4.45 -13.10
C ASP A 30 4.80 -3.51 -14.32
N GLY A 31 5.09 -2.23 -14.07
CA GLY A 31 5.50 -1.26 -15.09
C GLY A 31 4.48 -0.87 -16.16
N ILE A 32 3.17 -0.84 -15.86
CA ILE A 32 2.11 -0.37 -16.79
C ILE A 32 1.74 1.10 -16.51
N PRO A 33 2.12 2.08 -17.35
CA PRO A 33 1.84 3.49 -17.08
C PRO A 33 0.33 3.83 -17.22
N ALA A 34 -0.11 4.84 -16.48
CA ALA A 34 -1.53 5.20 -16.37
C ALA A 34 -2.19 5.57 -17.72
N ASP A 35 -1.48 6.28 -18.60
CA ASP A 35 -2.00 6.60 -19.93
C ASP A 35 -2.25 5.34 -20.78
N TYR A 36 -1.43 4.31 -20.58
CA TYR A 36 -1.50 3.09 -21.37
C TYR A 36 -2.67 2.21 -20.92
N ILE A 37 -2.85 2.01 -19.60
CA ILE A 37 -3.98 1.24 -19.08
C ILE A 37 -5.32 1.91 -19.41
N GLU A 38 -5.37 3.25 -19.43
CA GLU A 38 -6.58 4.00 -19.79
C GLU A 38 -6.93 3.85 -21.27
N ARG A 39 -5.93 3.83 -22.15
CA ARG A 39 -6.12 3.63 -23.58
C ARG A 39 -6.53 2.20 -23.92
N VAL A 40 -5.83 1.20 -23.35
CA VAL A 40 -6.13 -0.21 -23.60
C VAL A 40 -7.47 -0.60 -22.96
N HIS A 41 -7.78 0.00 -21.81
CA HIS A 41 -9.03 -0.17 -21.06
C HIS A 41 -9.39 -1.64 -20.78
N PRO A 42 -8.54 -2.42 -20.08
CA PRO A 42 -8.76 -3.85 -19.92
C PRO A 42 -10.02 -4.19 -19.12
N LYS A 43 -10.74 -5.22 -19.57
CA LYS A 43 -12.10 -5.50 -19.13
C LYS A 43 -12.21 -5.78 -17.62
N ASN A 44 -11.36 -6.63 -17.06
CA ASN A 44 -11.51 -7.11 -15.68
C ASN A 44 -11.05 -6.06 -14.66
N ILE A 45 -9.93 -5.38 -14.92
CA ILE A 45 -9.44 -4.25 -14.12
C ILE A 45 -10.48 -3.14 -14.06
N PHE A 46 -11.15 -2.82 -15.18
CA PHE A 46 -12.20 -1.81 -15.19
C PHE A 46 -13.56 -2.33 -14.67
N ASP A 47 -13.84 -3.64 -14.71
CA ASP A 47 -14.99 -4.20 -13.97
C ASP A 47 -14.79 -4.08 -12.45
N ILE A 48 -13.58 -4.31 -11.93
CA ILE A 48 -13.22 -4.04 -10.52
C ILE A 48 -13.50 -2.56 -10.21
N ALA A 49 -12.95 -1.64 -11.00
CA ALA A 49 -13.16 -0.20 -10.83
C ALA A 49 -14.64 0.19 -10.88
N SER A 50 -15.45 -0.48 -11.72
CA SER A 50 -16.90 -0.21 -11.81
C SER A 50 -17.65 -0.45 -10.50
N LYS A 51 -17.09 -1.26 -9.58
CA LYS A 51 -17.70 -1.52 -8.27
C LYS A 51 -17.28 -0.49 -7.22
N GLY A 52 -16.16 0.20 -7.43
CA GLY A 52 -15.57 1.19 -6.53
C GLY A 52 -15.06 2.41 -7.30
N GLY A 53 -13.79 2.41 -7.70
CA GLY A 53 -13.23 3.50 -8.49
C GLY A 53 -11.91 3.16 -9.20
N TYR A 54 -11.60 4.00 -10.19
CA TYR A 54 -10.29 4.10 -10.84
C TYR A 54 -9.77 5.53 -10.69
N ALA A 55 -8.49 5.68 -10.35
CA ALA A 55 -7.83 6.97 -10.32
C ALA A 55 -6.35 6.86 -10.71
N ARG A 56 -5.82 7.91 -11.35
CA ARG A 56 -4.37 8.07 -11.44
C ARG A 56 -3.80 8.35 -10.05
N ALA A 57 -2.65 7.79 -9.78
CA ALA A 57 -1.85 7.98 -8.58
C ALA A 57 -0.40 8.30 -8.98
N TYR A 58 0.45 8.61 -8.00
CA TYR A 58 1.87 8.83 -8.26
C TYR A 58 2.80 7.95 -7.45
N THR A 59 3.99 7.76 -7.99
CA THR A 59 5.15 7.16 -7.32
C THR A 59 6.36 8.10 -7.44
N GLY A 60 7.43 7.77 -6.72
CA GLY A 60 8.72 8.43 -6.84
C GLY A 60 8.98 9.59 -5.88
N GLY A 61 8.09 9.82 -4.91
CA GLY A 61 8.27 10.86 -3.89
C GLY A 61 8.30 12.28 -4.45
N GLU A 62 8.82 13.23 -3.66
CA GLU A 62 8.94 14.63 -4.07
C GLU A 62 10.24 14.86 -4.84
N VAL A 63 10.12 15.35 -6.08
CA VAL A 63 11.27 15.61 -6.97
C VAL A 63 12.19 16.65 -6.33
N GLY A 64 13.48 16.32 -6.26
CA GLY A 64 14.54 17.15 -5.68
C GLY A 64 14.55 17.20 -4.14
N ALA A 65 13.59 16.57 -3.47
CA ALA A 65 13.48 16.60 -2.01
C ALA A 65 13.98 15.30 -1.36
N TYR A 66 13.97 15.27 -0.02
CA TYR A 66 14.47 14.13 0.78
C TYR A 66 13.75 12.81 0.49
N SER A 67 12.47 12.85 0.07
CA SER A 67 11.68 11.67 -0.26
C SER A 67 11.81 11.23 -1.72
N GLN A 68 12.60 11.92 -2.56
CA GLN A 68 12.75 11.53 -3.97
C GLN A 68 13.16 10.07 -4.07
N THR A 69 12.40 9.31 -4.86
CA THR A 69 12.46 7.86 -4.92
C THR A 69 12.51 7.44 -6.39
N PRO A 70 13.52 6.69 -6.86
CA PRO A 70 13.56 6.19 -8.22
C PRO A 70 12.33 5.32 -8.55
N THR A 71 11.91 5.34 -9.81
CA THR A 71 10.71 4.63 -10.30
C THR A 71 11.08 3.23 -10.80
N ILE A 72 11.57 2.39 -9.87
CA ILE A 72 12.11 1.04 -10.14
C ILE A 72 11.30 0.00 -9.34
N SER A 73 11.10 -1.18 -9.93
CA SER A 73 10.33 -2.34 -9.43
C SER A 73 10.34 -2.54 -7.91
N ALA A 74 11.46 -3.03 -7.34
CA ALA A 74 11.52 -3.35 -5.91
C ALA A 74 11.29 -2.13 -5.00
N ILE A 75 11.60 -0.93 -5.49
CA ILE A 75 11.34 0.32 -4.77
C ILE A 75 9.84 0.61 -4.74
N GLY A 76 9.15 0.47 -5.88
CA GLY A 76 7.69 0.60 -5.97
C GLY A 76 6.96 -0.39 -5.08
N TYR A 77 7.41 -1.65 -5.03
CA TYR A 77 6.83 -2.67 -4.14
C TYR A 77 7.00 -2.28 -2.68
N MET A 78 8.18 -1.78 -2.31
CA MET A 78 8.45 -1.33 -0.94
C MET A 78 7.65 -0.07 -0.58
N ASN A 79 7.43 0.86 -1.51
CA ASN A 79 6.56 2.01 -1.28
C ASN A 79 5.16 1.57 -0.84
N ILE A 80 4.61 0.54 -1.49
CA ILE A 80 3.31 -0.06 -1.14
C ILE A 80 3.42 -0.84 0.18
N LEU A 81 4.39 -1.75 0.27
CA LEU A 81 4.54 -2.66 1.41
C LEU A 81 4.74 -1.94 2.73
N THR A 82 5.48 -0.83 2.76
CA THR A 82 5.79 -0.10 3.99
C THR A 82 5.02 1.20 4.13
N GLY A 83 4.33 1.68 3.10
CA GLY A 83 3.64 2.98 3.13
C GLY A 83 4.61 4.14 3.33
N THR A 84 5.83 4.02 2.82
CA THR A 84 6.91 5.01 2.96
C THR A 84 7.73 5.14 1.68
N TRP A 85 8.45 6.23 1.50
CA TRP A 85 9.39 6.41 0.39
C TRP A 85 10.79 5.79 0.65
N MET A 86 11.65 5.76 -0.38
CA MET A 86 12.97 5.09 -0.35
C MET A 86 13.88 5.53 0.78
N ASN A 87 13.85 6.81 1.14
CA ASN A 87 14.66 7.37 2.22
C ASN A 87 14.41 6.70 3.59
N LYS A 88 13.29 5.99 3.74
CA LYS A 88 12.93 5.22 4.93
C LYS A 88 13.22 3.73 4.75
N HIS A 89 12.57 3.07 3.79
CA HIS A 89 12.67 1.61 3.63
C HIS A 89 14.00 1.14 3.03
N ASN A 90 14.85 2.04 2.52
CA ASN A 90 16.24 1.77 2.11
C ASN A 90 16.41 0.76 0.95
N VAL A 91 15.39 0.58 0.11
CA VAL A 91 15.50 -0.20 -1.14
C VAL A 91 15.65 0.75 -2.30
N ASN A 92 16.78 0.69 -3.00
CA ASN A 92 17.23 1.69 -3.97
C ASN A 92 17.49 1.13 -5.38
N GLY A 93 17.06 -0.11 -5.65
CA GLY A 93 17.19 -0.79 -6.94
C GLY A 93 16.65 -2.21 -6.84
N ASN A 94 16.96 -3.06 -7.83
CA ASN A 94 16.51 -4.46 -7.90
C ASN A 94 17.60 -5.49 -7.48
N SER A 95 18.78 -5.02 -7.06
CA SER A 95 19.93 -5.85 -6.69
C SER A 95 20.56 -5.35 -5.40
N ASN A 96 21.27 -6.22 -4.68
CA ASN A 96 21.89 -5.90 -3.38
C ASN A 96 20.91 -5.27 -2.39
N LEU A 97 19.68 -5.79 -2.41
CA LEU A 97 18.55 -5.30 -1.63
C LEU A 97 18.89 -5.38 -0.13
N ASN A 98 18.76 -4.25 0.56
CA ASN A 98 18.93 -4.16 2.01
C ASN A 98 17.76 -3.40 2.65
N PRO A 99 16.54 -3.99 2.68
CA PRO A 99 15.38 -3.35 3.24
C PRO A 99 15.58 -3.01 4.72
N ASN A 100 15.14 -1.82 5.13
CA ASN A 100 15.08 -1.46 6.53
C ASN A 100 13.77 -1.96 7.15
N TYR A 101 13.79 -3.15 7.76
CA TYR A 101 12.60 -3.78 8.35
C TYR A 101 12.04 -3.06 9.58
N ASN A 102 12.72 -2.03 10.10
CA ASN A 102 12.16 -1.17 11.15
C ASN A 102 10.94 -0.43 10.63
N TYR A 103 10.88 -0.10 9.34
CA TYR A 103 9.67 0.39 8.69
C TYR A 103 8.75 -0.79 8.37
N TRP A 104 7.82 -1.06 9.27
CA TRP A 104 7.01 -2.28 9.20
C TRP A 104 6.25 -2.38 7.88
N SER A 105 6.36 -3.56 7.26
CA SER A 105 5.54 -3.95 6.13
C SER A 105 4.10 -4.20 6.56
N LEU A 106 3.17 -4.12 5.61
CA LEU A 106 1.76 -4.45 5.81
C LEU A 106 1.56 -5.86 6.38
N PHE A 107 2.38 -6.83 5.94
CA PHE A 107 2.37 -8.18 6.48
C PHE A 107 2.85 -8.24 7.93
N ARG A 108 3.87 -7.46 8.30
CA ARG A 108 4.31 -7.35 9.70
C ARG A 108 3.23 -6.74 10.58
N ILE A 109 2.56 -5.70 10.09
CA ILE A 109 1.41 -5.11 10.79
C ILE A 109 0.31 -6.16 10.98
N ALA A 110 -0.05 -6.92 9.95
CA ALA A 110 -1.08 -7.96 10.03
C ALA A 110 -0.72 -9.08 11.03
N LYS A 111 0.56 -9.51 11.07
CA LYS A 111 1.04 -10.54 12.00
C LYS A 111 1.26 -10.06 13.43
N ASN A 112 1.28 -8.75 13.66
CA ASN A 112 1.38 -8.14 14.99
C ASN A 112 0.01 -7.77 15.59
N GLN A 113 -1.10 -8.25 15.00
CA GLN A 113 -2.42 -8.08 15.58
C GLN A 113 -2.70 -9.12 16.67
N ASN A 114 -3.64 -8.82 17.57
CA ASN A 114 -4.09 -9.77 18.59
C ASN A 114 -4.81 -10.99 18.01
N LYS A 115 -5.34 -10.87 16.79
CA LYS A 115 -5.92 -11.97 16.01
C LYS A 115 -4.84 -12.49 15.06
N ASP A 116 -4.71 -13.82 14.96
CA ASP A 116 -3.89 -14.46 13.93
C ASP A 116 -4.57 -14.33 12.56
N PHE A 117 -4.26 -13.25 11.83
CA PHE A 117 -4.70 -13.05 10.46
C PHE A 117 -3.88 -13.93 9.51
N LYS A 118 -4.58 -14.63 8.62
CA LYS A 118 -3.95 -15.48 7.59
C LYS A 118 -3.45 -14.65 6.43
N THR A 119 -2.17 -14.79 6.10
CA THR A 119 -1.52 -14.03 5.04
C THR A 119 -1.12 -14.92 3.87
N ALA A 120 -1.17 -14.38 2.66
CA ALA A 120 -0.74 -15.09 1.47
C ALA A 120 0.12 -14.22 0.53
N LEU A 121 1.07 -14.86 -0.13
CA LEU A 121 1.90 -14.26 -1.17
C LEU A 121 1.89 -15.16 -2.41
N PHE A 122 1.54 -14.57 -3.54
CA PHE A 122 1.61 -15.20 -4.86
C PHE A 122 2.50 -14.32 -5.73
N SER A 123 3.71 -14.77 -6.06
CA SER A 123 4.73 -13.90 -6.64
C SER A 123 5.53 -14.59 -7.74
N SER A 124 5.70 -13.88 -8.85
CA SER A 124 6.62 -14.27 -9.93
C SER A 124 8.10 -14.00 -9.61
N TRP A 125 8.41 -13.41 -8.45
CA TRP A 125 9.77 -13.15 -7.98
C TRP A 125 9.92 -13.47 -6.48
N THR A 126 10.82 -14.38 -6.14
CA THR A 126 10.99 -14.94 -4.78
C THR A 126 11.48 -13.90 -3.78
N ASP A 127 12.29 -12.93 -4.23
CA ASP A 127 12.85 -11.90 -3.33
C ASP A 127 11.74 -11.01 -2.72
N ASN A 128 10.56 -10.93 -3.34
CA ASN A 128 9.39 -10.28 -2.72
C ASN A 128 9.09 -10.87 -1.33
N ARG A 129 9.24 -12.19 -1.16
CA ARG A 129 9.06 -12.88 0.12
C ARG A 129 10.30 -12.84 0.99
N THR A 130 11.39 -13.37 0.45
CA THR A 130 12.58 -13.73 1.23
C THR A 130 13.43 -12.52 1.57
N VAL A 131 13.30 -11.43 0.80
CA VAL A 131 14.05 -10.19 1.00
C VAL A 131 13.12 -9.04 1.33
N LEU A 132 12.20 -8.63 0.44
CA LEU A 132 11.41 -7.40 0.65
C LEU A 132 10.48 -7.48 1.88
N ILE A 133 9.68 -8.55 1.98
CA ILE A 133 8.92 -8.84 3.21
C ILE A 133 9.86 -9.25 4.35
N GLY A 134 10.93 -9.97 4.04
CA GLY A 134 11.90 -10.47 5.00
C GLY A 134 11.38 -11.67 5.80
N GLU A 135 10.63 -12.57 5.16
CA GLU A 135 10.08 -13.75 5.81
C GLU A 135 11.16 -14.58 6.52
N GLY A 136 10.90 -14.97 7.76
CA GLY A 136 11.77 -15.81 8.58
C GLY A 136 12.98 -15.10 9.19
N LYS A 137 13.25 -13.85 8.80
CA LYS A 137 14.38 -13.07 9.31
C LYS A 137 14.18 -12.61 10.76
N PRO A 138 15.23 -12.61 11.61
CA PRO A 138 15.14 -12.07 12.97
C PRO A 138 14.65 -10.62 13.04
N GLU A 139 15.04 -9.78 12.08
CA GLU A 139 14.71 -8.35 12.01
C GLU A 139 13.20 -8.10 11.81
N THR A 140 12.48 -9.10 11.30
CA THR A 140 11.03 -9.08 11.10
C THR A 140 10.27 -9.80 12.22
N ASP A 141 10.95 -10.19 13.30
CA ASP A 141 10.44 -11.07 14.35
C ASP A 141 10.02 -12.44 13.80
N HIS A 142 10.84 -12.99 12.89
CA HIS A 142 10.61 -14.27 12.22
C HIS A 142 9.23 -14.37 11.57
N LEU A 143 8.79 -13.27 10.95
CA LEU A 143 7.49 -13.18 10.26
C LEU A 143 7.32 -14.36 9.31
N LYS A 144 6.12 -14.96 9.31
CA LYS A 144 5.74 -16.05 8.41
C LYS A 144 4.53 -15.68 7.57
N ILE A 145 4.54 -16.12 6.32
CA ILE A 145 3.40 -16.10 5.43
C ILE A 145 2.74 -17.49 5.48
N ASP A 146 1.41 -17.54 5.62
CA ASP A 146 0.72 -18.84 5.78
C ASP A 146 0.60 -19.59 4.45
N TYR A 147 0.42 -18.88 3.34
CA TYR A 147 0.30 -19.45 2.00
C TYR A 147 1.30 -18.79 1.04
N VAL A 148 2.15 -19.58 0.41
CA VAL A 148 3.23 -19.10 -0.46
C VAL A 148 3.20 -19.84 -1.78
N CYS A 149 3.17 -19.07 -2.86
CA CYS A 149 3.33 -19.53 -4.24
C CYS A 149 4.37 -18.65 -4.93
N ASP A 150 5.64 -19.04 -4.89
CA ASP A 150 6.77 -18.38 -5.54
C ASP A 150 7.86 -19.39 -5.94
N GLY A 151 9.03 -18.92 -6.38
CA GLY A 151 10.17 -19.78 -6.75
C GLY A 151 10.16 -20.29 -8.19
N TYR A 152 9.11 -19.99 -8.96
CA TYR A 152 8.97 -20.47 -10.34
C TYR A 152 10.02 -19.90 -11.29
N GLU A 153 10.52 -18.69 -11.05
CA GLU A 153 11.60 -18.07 -11.82
C GLU A 153 12.95 -18.77 -11.60
N LEU A 154 13.09 -19.53 -10.51
CA LEU A 154 14.25 -20.37 -10.22
C LEU A 154 14.15 -21.75 -10.89
N ASP A 155 12.93 -22.22 -11.20
CA ASP A 155 12.66 -23.50 -11.87
C ASP A 155 12.76 -23.38 -13.39
N LYS A 156 14.00 -23.27 -13.88
CA LYS A 156 14.34 -23.18 -15.31
C LYS A 156 13.99 -24.44 -16.11
N ASN A 157 13.71 -25.57 -15.45
CA ASN A 157 13.30 -26.80 -16.12
C ASN A 157 11.82 -26.73 -16.48
N ARG A 158 10.98 -26.25 -15.56
CA ARG A 158 9.55 -26.05 -15.79
C ARG A 158 9.27 -24.81 -16.65
N PHE A 159 10.04 -23.75 -16.46
CA PHE A 159 9.92 -22.49 -17.19
C PHE A 159 11.22 -22.16 -17.94
N PRO A 160 11.57 -22.94 -18.98
CA PRO A 160 12.75 -22.65 -19.78
C PRO A 160 12.59 -21.30 -20.48
N ALA A 161 13.70 -20.58 -20.65
CA ALA A 161 13.70 -19.29 -21.32
C ALA A 161 13.02 -19.38 -22.69
N LYS A 162 12.11 -18.43 -22.95
CA LYS A 162 11.40 -18.29 -24.21
C LYS A 162 11.74 -16.96 -24.84
N LYS A 163 11.63 -16.89 -26.17
CA LYS A 163 11.67 -15.63 -26.91
C LYS A 163 10.70 -14.63 -26.27
N ASP A 164 11.07 -13.35 -26.27
CA ASP A 164 10.24 -12.25 -25.78
C ASP A 164 9.90 -12.35 -24.27
N ASP A 165 10.77 -13.06 -23.54
CA ASP A 165 10.65 -13.40 -22.13
C ASP A 165 9.30 -14.05 -21.73
N LEU A 166 8.65 -14.73 -22.67
CA LEU A 166 7.31 -15.31 -22.46
C LEU A 166 7.22 -16.38 -21.37
N HIS A 167 8.35 -16.93 -20.95
CA HIS A 167 8.42 -17.81 -19.79
C HIS A 167 8.00 -17.09 -18.49
N ILE A 168 8.21 -15.77 -18.38
CA ILE A 168 7.73 -14.96 -17.24
C ILE A 168 6.21 -14.83 -17.29
N PHE A 169 5.60 -14.68 -18.47
CA PHE A 169 4.13 -14.71 -18.61
C PHE A 169 3.55 -16.07 -18.21
N ASP A 170 4.24 -17.17 -18.52
CA ASP A 170 3.82 -18.51 -18.08
C ASP A 170 3.89 -18.64 -16.54
N ILE A 171 4.90 -18.04 -15.91
CA ILE A 171 5.00 -17.95 -14.45
C ILE A 171 3.83 -17.15 -13.88
N ASP A 172 3.59 -15.94 -14.39
CA ASP A 172 2.44 -15.09 -13.99
C ASP A 172 1.12 -15.87 -14.09
N SER A 173 0.95 -16.67 -15.16
CA SER A 173 -0.23 -17.51 -15.34
C SER A 173 -0.41 -18.56 -14.24
N VAL A 174 0.69 -19.20 -13.81
CA VAL A 174 0.65 -20.17 -12.70
C VAL A 174 0.38 -19.46 -11.37
N VAL A 175 1.05 -18.34 -11.11
CA VAL A 175 0.84 -17.49 -9.92
C VAL A 175 -0.63 -17.10 -9.78
N CYS A 176 -1.27 -16.61 -10.85
CA CYS A 176 -2.69 -16.23 -10.83
C CYS A 176 -3.63 -17.43 -10.64
N LYS A 177 -3.32 -18.59 -11.23
CA LYS A 177 -4.11 -19.82 -11.02
C LYS A 177 -4.07 -20.28 -9.57
N GLU A 178 -2.89 -20.28 -8.97
CA GLU A 178 -2.73 -20.68 -7.56
C GLU A 178 -3.34 -19.64 -6.61
N ALA A 179 -3.21 -18.34 -6.91
CA ALA A 179 -3.90 -17.28 -6.18
C ALA A 179 -5.43 -17.46 -6.20
N ALA A 180 -6.02 -17.66 -7.39
CA ALA A 180 -7.45 -17.86 -7.53
C ALA A 180 -7.94 -19.10 -6.79
N ALA A 181 -7.20 -20.22 -6.86
CA ALA A 181 -7.52 -21.44 -6.13
C ALA A 181 -7.47 -21.23 -4.60
N CYS A 182 -6.37 -20.67 -4.08
CA CYS A 182 -6.19 -20.41 -2.66
C CYS A 182 -7.23 -19.41 -2.11
N ILE A 183 -7.54 -18.33 -2.84
CA ILE A 183 -8.59 -17.38 -2.46
C ILE A 183 -9.95 -18.10 -2.38
N ARG A 184 -10.27 -18.94 -3.35
CA ARG A 184 -11.55 -19.67 -3.41
C ARG A 184 -11.69 -20.65 -2.24
N GLU A 185 -10.62 -21.38 -1.93
CA GLU A 185 -10.62 -22.50 -0.98
C GLU A 185 -10.31 -22.06 0.46
N ASN A 186 -9.26 -21.26 0.64
CA ASN A 186 -8.72 -20.90 1.95
C ASN A 186 -9.08 -19.48 2.41
N ALA A 187 -9.31 -18.55 1.47
CA ALA A 187 -9.63 -17.15 1.72
C ALA A 187 -8.72 -16.47 2.78
N PRO A 188 -7.41 -16.31 2.48
CA PRO A 188 -6.49 -15.58 3.37
C PRO A 188 -7.01 -14.16 3.65
N ASP A 189 -6.79 -13.66 4.86
CA ASP A 189 -7.26 -12.33 5.27
C ASP A 189 -6.53 -11.18 4.55
N LEU A 190 -5.25 -11.38 4.25
CA LEU A 190 -4.42 -10.41 3.52
C LEU A 190 -3.59 -11.15 2.46
N SER A 191 -3.73 -10.76 1.19
CA SER A 191 -3.01 -11.37 0.07
C SER A 191 -2.30 -10.33 -0.79
N TRP A 192 -1.08 -10.66 -1.23
CA TRP A 192 -0.36 -9.93 -2.28
C TRP A 192 -0.17 -10.83 -3.51
N VAL A 193 -0.58 -10.35 -4.67
CA VAL A 193 -0.27 -10.96 -5.97
C VAL A 193 0.67 -10.03 -6.74
N TYR A 194 1.79 -10.55 -7.24
CA TYR A 194 2.75 -9.83 -8.07
C TYR A 194 2.93 -10.52 -9.42
N LEU A 195 2.74 -9.77 -10.50
CA LEU A 195 2.92 -10.22 -11.89
C LEU A 195 3.99 -9.39 -12.59
N TRP A 196 4.97 -10.06 -13.18
CA TRP A 196 6.22 -9.46 -13.67
C TRP A 196 6.17 -9.16 -15.17
N TYR A 197 5.48 -9.97 -15.98
CA TYR A 197 5.73 -10.01 -17.42
C TYR A 197 5.55 -8.68 -18.14
N THR A 198 4.57 -7.86 -17.74
CA THR A 198 4.31 -6.59 -18.41
C THR A 198 5.53 -5.69 -18.41
N ASP A 199 6.36 -5.74 -17.36
CA ASP A 199 7.57 -4.95 -17.32
C ASP A 199 8.64 -5.42 -18.31
N SER A 200 8.88 -6.73 -18.33
CA SER A 200 9.80 -7.37 -19.28
C SER A 200 9.35 -7.12 -20.73
N GLY A 201 8.05 -7.23 -21.00
CA GLY A 201 7.48 -6.94 -22.32
C GLY A 201 7.68 -5.49 -22.75
N PHE A 202 7.44 -4.52 -21.86
CA PHE A 202 7.67 -3.11 -22.15
C PHE A 202 9.15 -2.81 -22.39
N HIS A 203 10.08 -3.43 -21.65
CA HIS A 203 11.51 -3.27 -21.93
C HIS A 203 11.88 -3.68 -23.36
N ILE A 204 11.29 -4.77 -23.87
CA ILE A 204 11.58 -5.29 -25.22
C ILE A 204 10.87 -4.49 -26.31
N TYR A 205 9.59 -4.14 -26.11
CA TYR A 205 8.71 -3.65 -27.17
C TYR A 205 8.29 -2.18 -27.04
N GLY A 206 8.46 -1.59 -25.86
CA GLY A 206 7.95 -0.26 -25.57
C GLY A 206 6.44 -0.16 -25.77
N ASP A 207 5.98 1.02 -26.14
CA ASP A 207 4.58 1.21 -26.50
C ASP A 207 4.28 0.60 -27.88
N GLY A 208 3.30 -0.31 -27.93
CA GLY A 208 2.80 -0.78 -29.21
C GLY A 208 1.78 -1.90 -29.12
N ALA A 209 1.31 -2.37 -30.26
CA ALA A 209 0.28 -3.40 -30.36
C ALA A 209 0.69 -4.75 -29.74
N PHE A 210 1.99 -5.01 -29.57
CA PHE A 210 2.45 -6.17 -28.80
C PHE A 210 2.04 -6.06 -27.33
N MET A 211 2.35 -4.92 -26.71
CA MET A 211 2.00 -4.66 -25.32
C MET A 211 0.51 -4.47 -25.11
N ASP A 212 -0.26 -3.96 -26.09
CA ASP A 212 -1.72 -3.93 -26.01
C ASP A 212 -2.30 -5.34 -25.79
N ARG A 213 -1.77 -6.33 -26.52
CA ARG A 213 -2.20 -7.73 -26.38
C ARG A 213 -1.82 -8.29 -25.03
N TYR A 214 -0.61 -8.02 -24.54
CA TYR A 214 -0.15 -8.60 -23.28
C TYR A 214 -0.72 -7.93 -22.04
N VAL A 215 -1.03 -6.64 -22.08
CA VAL A 215 -1.83 -5.99 -21.04
C VAL A 215 -3.22 -6.63 -20.96
N ASN A 216 -3.89 -6.90 -22.09
CA ASN A 216 -5.16 -7.62 -22.10
C ASN A 216 -5.04 -9.08 -21.61
N LYS A 217 -3.98 -9.79 -21.98
CA LYS A 217 -3.74 -11.16 -21.48
C LYS A 217 -3.46 -11.18 -19.97
N THR A 218 -2.72 -10.22 -19.45
CA THR A 218 -2.51 -10.06 -18.00
C THR A 218 -3.82 -9.71 -17.30
N ASP A 219 -4.69 -8.91 -17.92
CA ASP A 219 -6.04 -8.64 -17.41
C ASP A 219 -6.92 -9.90 -17.35
N ASP A 220 -6.80 -10.82 -18.31
CA ASP A 220 -7.49 -12.12 -18.24
C ASP A 220 -7.03 -12.94 -17.01
N LEU A 221 -5.74 -12.86 -16.64
CA LEU A 221 -5.21 -13.50 -15.42
C LEU A 221 -5.78 -12.84 -14.16
N VAL A 222 -5.89 -11.52 -14.13
CA VAL A 222 -6.57 -10.77 -13.06
C VAL A 222 -8.04 -11.19 -12.95
N GLY A 223 -8.70 -11.42 -14.09
CA GLY A 223 -10.08 -11.92 -14.16
C GLY A 223 -10.30 -13.21 -13.38
N MET A 224 -9.35 -14.16 -13.46
CA MET A 224 -9.42 -15.42 -12.70
C MET A 224 -9.46 -15.19 -11.18
N ILE A 225 -8.62 -14.26 -10.69
CA ILE A 225 -8.57 -13.90 -9.28
C ILE A 225 -9.85 -13.18 -8.87
N TRP A 226 -10.32 -12.26 -9.73
CA TRP A 226 -11.54 -11.50 -9.47
C TRP A 226 -12.77 -12.39 -9.38
N GLU A 227 -12.90 -13.39 -10.25
CA GLU A 227 -13.97 -14.40 -10.17
C GLU A 227 -13.94 -15.21 -8.86
N ALA A 228 -12.75 -15.53 -8.35
CA ALA A 228 -12.60 -16.21 -7.06
C ALA A 228 -13.08 -15.32 -5.91
N VAL A 229 -12.73 -14.03 -5.92
CA VAL A 229 -13.21 -13.04 -4.94
C VAL A 229 -14.73 -12.90 -5.01
N GLN A 230 -15.31 -12.71 -6.20
CA GLN A 230 -16.77 -12.62 -6.38
C GLN A 230 -17.50 -13.86 -5.90
N TYR A 231 -16.93 -15.05 -6.13
CA TYR A 231 -17.46 -16.30 -5.58
C TYR A 231 -17.47 -16.27 -4.05
N ARG A 232 -16.38 -15.83 -3.43
CA ARG A 232 -16.25 -15.73 -1.97
C ARG A 232 -17.27 -14.75 -1.37
N GLU A 233 -17.37 -13.54 -1.91
CA GLU A 233 -18.34 -12.53 -1.48
C GLU A 233 -19.79 -13.03 -1.59
N LYS A 234 -20.11 -13.79 -2.63
CA LYS A 234 -21.45 -14.35 -2.86
C LYS A 234 -21.80 -15.51 -1.92
N LYS A 235 -20.80 -16.23 -1.38
CA LYS A 235 -21.00 -17.53 -0.72
C LYS A 235 -20.65 -17.56 0.77
N PHE A 236 -19.80 -16.67 1.27
CA PHE A 236 -19.19 -16.80 2.61
C PHE A 236 -19.36 -15.58 3.53
N ASP A 237 -20.26 -14.64 3.21
CA ASP A 237 -20.46 -13.39 3.97
C ASP A 237 -19.16 -12.61 4.20
N GLU A 238 -18.35 -12.54 3.15
CA GLU A 238 -17.07 -11.83 3.14
C GLU A 238 -17.23 -10.46 2.45
N GLU A 239 -16.43 -9.50 2.90
CA GLU A 239 -16.27 -8.19 2.29
C GLU A 239 -14.81 -8.06 1.83
N TRP A 240 -14.59 -7.98 0.52
CA TRP A 240 -13.24 -7.93 -0.04
C TRP A 240 -12.87 -6.52 -0.47
N MET A 241 -11.71 -6.04 -0.04
CA MET A 241 -11.00 -4.93 -0.67
C MET A 241 -10.02 -5.50 -1.68
N VAL A 242 -10.29 -5.26 -2.96
CA VAL A 242 -9.38 -5.57 -4.07
C VAL A 242 -8.77 -4.27 -4.56
N ILE A 243 -7.45 -4.21 -4.61
CA ILE A 243 -6.68 -3.09 -5.17
C ILE A 243 -5.80 -3.65 -6.29
N VAL A 244 -5.92 -3.12 -7.50
CA VAL A 244 -5.00 -3.40 -8.61
C VAL A 244 -4.24 -2.12 -8.96
N THR A 245 -2.93 -2.22 -9.05
CA THR A 245 -2.05 -1.07 -9.33
C THR A 245 -0.84 -1.50 -10.15
N THR A 246 -0.09 -0.52 -10.63
CA THR A 246 1.31 -0.66 -11.04
C THR A 246 2.21 -0.05 -9.97
N ASP A 247 3.51 -0.32 -10.03
CA ASP A 247 4.54 0.14 -9.12
C ASP A 247 5.35 1.35 -9.69
N HIS A 248 5.48 1.39 -11.03
CA HIS A 248 5.96 2.54 -11.79
C HIS A 248 5.29 2.67 -13.17
N GLY A 249 5.54 3.79 -13.84
CA GLY A 249 5.21 4.03 -15.23
C GLY A 249 6.40 3.80 -16.16
N ARG A 250 6.45 4.55 -17.27
CA ARG A 250 7.51 4.47 -18.30
C ARG A 250 7.96 5.83 -18.79
N GLY A 251 9.14 5.88 -19.40
CA GLY A 251 9.61 7.00 -20.22
C GLY A 251 8.82 7.12 -21.54
N GLU A 252 9.16 8.10 -22.36
CA GLU A 252 8.39 8.46 -23.56
C GLU A 252 8.18 7.31 -24.55
N SER A 253 9.20 6.49 -24.80
CA SER A 253 9.11 5.36 -25.74
C SER A 253 8.41 4.11 -25.17
N GLY A 254 8.09 4.09 -23.88
CA GLY A 254 7.58 2.91 -23.18
C GLY A 254 8.65 1.90 -22.77
N HIS A 255 9.91 2.03 -23.23
CA HIS A 255 10.95 1.03 -22.94
C HIS A 255 11.61 1.17 -21.57
N HIS A 256 11.89 2.40 -21.17
CA HIS A 256 12.71 2.69 -19.99
C HIS A 256 11.87 3.23 -18.83
N HIS A 257 12.42 3.17 -17.62
CA HIS A 257 11.89 3.77 -16.40
C HIS A 257 13.05 3.97 -15.41
N GLY A 258 12.75 4.46 -14.20
CA GLY A 258 13.72 4.66 -13.12
C GLY A 258 14.01 6.13 -12.81
N GLY A 259 13.65 7.04 -13.70
CA GLY A 259 13.79 8.48 -13.53
C GLY A 259 12.64 9.13 -12.75
N GLN A 260 12.46 10.44 -13.01
CA GLN A 260 11.44 11.30 -12.39
C GLN A 260 10.56 12.00 -13.44
N LEU A 261 10.53 11.50 -14.69
CA LEU A 261 9.62 12.04 -15.70
C LEU A 261 8.17 11.85 -15.27
N ALA A 262 7.29 12.76 -15.69
CA ALA A 262 5.88 12.72 -15.31
C ALA A 262 5.23 11.37 -15.64
N ARG A 263 5.56 10.76 -16.79
CA ARG A 263 5.05 9.45 -17.20
C ARG A 263 5.63 8.29 -16.39
N GLU A 264 6.91 8.36 -16.00
CA GLU A 264 7.54 7.35 -15.12
C GLU A 264 6.92 7.34 -13.72
N ARG A 265 6.50 8.52 -13.24
CA ARG A 265 5.85 8.71 -11.94
C ARG A 265 4.35 8.44 -11.96
N SER A 266 3.72 8.38 -13.14
CA SER A 266 2.27 8.28 -13.30
C SER A 266 1.82 6.82 -13.23
N VAL A 267 1.29 6.45 -12.07
CA VAL A 267 0.73 5.12 -11.77
C VAL A 267 -0.79 5.25 -11.60
N TRP A 268 -1.47 4.18 -11.20
CA TRP A 268 -2.93 4.14 -11.15
C TRP A 268 -3.41 3.12 -10.13
N VAL A 269 -4.61 3.34 -9.59
CA VAL A 269 -5.26 2.45 -8.65
C VAL A 269 -6.67 2.13 -9.18
N SER A 270 -6.96 0.84 -9.37
CA SER A 270 -8.30 0.30 -9.59
C SER A 270 -8.75 -0.46 -8.35
N THR A 271 -9.97 -0.22 -7.87
CA THR A 271 -10.50 -0.90 -6.67
C THR A 271 -12.01 -1.09 -6.70
N ASN A 272 -12.49 -2.15 -6.06
CA ASN A 272 -13.92 -2.43 -5.86
C ASN A 272 -14.52 -1.69 -4.63
N VAL A 273 -13.70 -0.96 -3.88
CA VAL A 273 -14.10 -0.31 -2.63
C VAL A 273 -14.98 0.90 -2.90
N ARG A 274 -16.13 0.99 -2.21
CA ARG A 274 -17.12 2.07 -2.43
C ARG A 274 -16.95 3.29 -1.53
N ALA A 275 -16.51 3.10 -0.29
CA ALA A 275 -16.36 4.19 0.67
C ALA A 275 -15.00 4.92 0.50
N LEU A 276 -14.73 5.32 -0.75
CA LEU A 276 -13.56 6.10 -1.12
C LEU A 276 -13.74 7.54 -0.64
N ASN A 277 -12.70 8.12 -0.08
CA ASN A 277 -12.68 9.52 0.35
C ASN A 277 -12.02 10.43 -0.69
N ALA A 278 -11.97 11.72 -0.39
CA ALA A 278 -11.44 12.72 -1.32
C ALA A 278 -9.98 12.48 -1.74
N GLN A 279 -9.15 11.81 -0.93
CA GLN A 279 -7.77 11.47 -1.31
C GLN A 279 -7.72 10.65 -2.59
N PHE A 280 -8.69 9.76 -2.83
CA PHE A 280 -8.72 8.90 -4.02
C PHE A 280 -8.76 9.68 -5.34
N THR A 281 -9.31 10.89 -5.33
CA THR A 281 -9.40 11.73 -6.53
C THR A 281 -8.42 12.91 -6.51
N ARG A 282 -7.54 13.00 -5.50
CA ARG A 282 -6.55 14.08 -5.42
C ARG A 282 -5.34 13.76 -6.28
N PRO A 283 -4.65 14.78 -6.84
CA PRO A 283 -3.36 14.61 -7.49
C PRO A 283 -2.27 14.02 -6.57
N THR A 284 -2.50 14.06 -5.26
CA THR A 284 -1.61 13.53 -4.23
C THR A 284 -1.85 12.08 -3.87
N LEU A 285 -2.80 11.37 -4.52
CA LEU A 285 -2.94 9.93 -4.37
C LEU A 285 -1.63 9.24 -4.73
N ALA A 286 -1.07 8.43 -3.83
CA ALA A 286 0.25 7.84 -3.99
C ALA A 286 0.26 6.34 -3.69
N LEU A 287 1.27 5.61 -4.16
CA LEU A 287 1.45 4.19 -3.80
C LEU A 287 1.57 3.97 -2.28
N VAL A 288 2.18 4.92 -1.58
CA VAL A 288 2.34 4.87 -0.12
C VAL A 288 0.99 4.95 0.63
N ASP A 289 -0.09 5.35 -0.03
CA ASP A 289 -1.45 5.41 0.54
C ASP A 289 -2.13 4.03 0.63
N ILE A 290 -1.62 3.02 -0.08
CA ILE A 290 -2.23 1.67 -0.11
C ILE A 290 -2.15 0.99 1.25
N LEU A 291 -0.98 1.00 1.92
CA LEU A 291 -0.82 0.40 3.25
C LEU A 291 -1.81 0.98 4.28
N PRO A 292 -1.85 2.30 4.55
CA PRO A 292 -2.78 2.84 5.54
C PRO A 292 -4.24 2.60 5.14
N THR A 293 -4.54 2.51 3.84
CA THR A 293 -5.87 2.14 3.34
C THR A 293 -6.25 0.73 3.76
N ILE A 294 -5.39 -0.26 3.47
CA ILE A 294 -5.65 -1.65 3.85
C ILE A 294 -5.72 -1.79 5.37
N CYS A 295 -4.81 -1.17 6.12
CA CYS A 295 -4.85 -1.21 7.59
C CYS A 295 -6.19 -0.69 8.14
N ARG A 296 -6.70 0.43 7.60
CA ARG A 296 -7.99 0.97 8.04
C ARG A 296 -9.16 0.08 7.65
N PHE A 297 -9.16 -0.48 6.45
CA PHE A 297 -10.21 -1.39 6.02
C PHE A 297 -10.24 -2.66 6.88
N MET A 298 -9.09 -3.26 7.12
CA MET A 298 -8.95 -4.48 7.92
C MET A 298 -9.04 -4.24 9.44
N ASP A 299 -9.13 -2.97 9.88
CA ASP A 299 -9.08 -2.57 11.28
C ASP A 299 -7.79 -3.03 12.00
N PHE A 300 -6.67 -3.05 11.26
CA PHE A 300 -5.36 -3.33 11.83
C PHE A 300 -4.88 -2.18 12.71
N GLN A 301 -4.59 -2.51 13.95
CA GLN A 301 -3.99 -1.59 14.90
C GLN A 301 -2.53 -1.35 14.53
N MET A 302 -2.16 -0.09 14.39
CA MET A 302 -0.79 0.32 14.13
C MET A 302 -0.23 1.01 15.37
N PRO A 303 0.88 0.50 15.96
CA PRO A 303 1.54 1.20 17.06
C PRO A 303 1.87 2.64 16.66
N ARG A 304 1.76 3.58 17.61
CA ARG A 304 1.97 5.01 17.35
C ARG A 304 3.30 5.28 16.63
N ASP A 305 4.38 4.69 17.11
CA ASP A 305 5.72 4.90 16.54
C ASP A 305 5.82 4.39 15.10
N VAL A 306 5.08 3.34 14.74
CA VAL A 306 4.98 2.83 13.36
C VAL A 306 4.13 3.77 12.50
N ALA A 307 3.00 4.26 13.03
CA ALA A 307 2.11 5.17 12.32
C ALA A 307 2.78 6.54 12.04
N PHE A 308 3.62 7.01 12.95
CA PHE A 308 4.32 8.31 12.85
C PHE A 308 5.44 8.31 11.80
N GLU A 309 5.79 7.14 11.28
CA GLU A 309 6.78 6.99 10.22
C GLU A 309 6.16 6.74 8.84
N LYS A 310 4.82 6.67 8.72
CA LYS A 310 4.16 6.49 7.40
C LYS A 310 4.09 7.79 6.61
N ASP A 311 4.30 7.70 5.30
CA ASP A 311 4.20 8.86 4.40
C ASP A 311 2.80 8.99 3.79
N GLY A 312 2.11 7.87 3.57
CA GLY A 312 0.77 7.86 2.98
C GLY A 312 -0.36 8.08 3.98
N ILE A 313 -1.52 8.46 3.44
CA ILE A 313 -2.79 8.52 4.16
C ILE A 313 -3.82 7.60 3.49
N SER A 314 -4.79 7.12 4.25
CA SER A 314 -5.79 6.21 3.70
C SER A 314 -6.80 6.93 2.80
N PHE A 315 -7.07 6.35 1.63
CA PHE A 315 -8.13 6.79 0.71
C PHE A 315 -9.48 6.11 0.97
N TYR A 316 -9.60 5.32 2.04
CA TYR A 316 -10.82 4.67 2.50
C TYR A 316 -11.30 5.28 3.82
N GLY A 317 -12.61 5.50 4.00
CA GLY A 317 -13.16 6.06 5.24
C GLY A 317 -12.74 7.51 5.52
N PRO A 318 -13.01 8.06 6.72
CA PRO A 318 -12.83 9.49 6.98
C PRO A 318 -11.38 9.98 6.88
N THR A 319 -11.19 11.15 6.25
CA THR A 319 -9.96 11.96 6.28
C THR A 319 -10.36 13.44 6.35
N ASP A 320 -9.63 14.21 7.15
CA ASP A 320 -9.96 15.61 7.48
C ASP A 320 -8.83 16.60 7.20
N ILE A 321 -7.58 16.13 7.18
CA ILE A 321 -6.41 16.93 6.80
C ILE A 321 -5.57 16.19 5.76
N TYR A 322 -4.84 16.92 4.93
CA TYR A 322 -3.99 16.37 3.87
C TYR A 322 -2.92 17.38 3.44
N GLU A 323 -1.93 16.92 2.65
CA GLU A 323 -0.88 17.78 2.06
C GLU A 323 -0.08 18.61 3.08
N LEU A 324 0.63 17.94 3.99
CA LEU A 324 1.50 18.63 4.95
C LEU A 324 2.82 19.08 4.28
N THR A 325 3.10 20.38 4.37
CA THR A 325 4.34 21.02 3.90
C THR A 325 5.06 21.74 5.03
N THR A 326 6.36 22.00 4.84
CA THR A 326 7.23 22.74 5.76
C THR A 326 7.83 23.96 5.05
N HIS A 327 7.77 25.11 5.72
CA HIS A 327 8.31 26.39 5.22
C HIS A 327 9.25 26.99 6.28
N PRO A 328 10.56 26.68 6.23
CA PRO A 328 11.54 27.23 7.16
C PRO A 328 11.78 28.73 6.88
N TYR A 329 11.97 29.51 7.94
CA TYR A 329 12.33 30.93 7.91
C TYR A 329 13.13 31.27 9.18
N ASP A 330 14.41 31.63 9.03
CA ASP A 330 15.34 31.84 10.14
C ASP A 330 15.34 30.67 11.16
N ASN A 331 14.93 30.94 12.41
CA ASN A 331 14.80 29.95 13.48
C ASN A 331 13.39 29.38 13.60
N GLN A 332 12.50 29.65 12.66
CA GLN A 332 11.13 29.15 12.66
C GLN A 332 10.89 28.21 11.49
N VAL A 333 9.90 27.33 11.64
CA VAL A 333 9.29 26.62 10.52
C VAL A 333 7.78 26.73 10.63
N THR A 334 7.14 27.10 9.53
CA THR A 334 5.69 27.01 9.41
C THR A 334 5.33 25.68 8.79
N LEU A 335 4.56 24.89 9.53
CA LEU A 335 3.86 23.71 9.02
C LEU A 335 2.56 24.18 8.38
N CYS A 336 2.27 23.76 7.15
CA CYS A 336 1.02 24.06 6.46
C CYS A 336 0.36 22.77 6.00
N TRP A 337 -0.97 22.68 6.12
CA TRP A 337 -1.76 21.57 5.60
C TRP A 337 -3.13 22.08 5.14
N LYS A 338 -3.80 21.28 4.33
CA LYS A 338 -5.19 21.56 3.92
C LYS A 338 -6.16 20.80 4.82
N GLY A 339 -7.32 21.38 5.09
CA GLY A 339 -8.25 20.87 6.10
C GLY A 339 -9.41 21.82 6.41
N GLU A 340 -9.84 22.60 5.43
CA GLU A 340 -10.77 23.73 5.57
C GLU A 340 -12.13 23.31 6.16
N GLY A 341 -12.52 22.03 6.04
CA GLY A 341 -13.72 21.44 6.64
C GLY A 341 -13.49 20.64 7.93
N ALA A 342 -12.26 20.58 8.44
CA ALA A 342 -11.92 19.79 9.63
C ALA A 342 -12.54 20.42 10.89
N LYS A 343 -13.19 19.59 11.71
CA LYS A 343 -13.87 20.04 12.94
C LYS A 343 -13.02 19.83 14.19
N ASP A 344 -12.11 18.86 14.13
CA ASP A 344 -11.28 18.47 15.26
C ASP A 344 -10.05 19.36 15.42
N GLU A 345 -9.40 19.23 16.58
CA GLU A 345 -8.05 19.78 16.78
C GLU A 345 -7.00 18.92 16.09
N ALA A 346 -6.02 19.58 15.49
CA ALA A 346 -4.75 19.00 15.09
C ALA A 346 -3.77 19.10 16.27
N VAL A 347 -3.22 17.95 16.67
CA VAL A 347 -2.10 17.85 17.61
C VAL A 347 -0.82 17.76 16.81
N VAL A 348 0.15 18.61 17.13
CA VAL A 348 1.44 18.68 16.45
C VAL A 348 2.50 18.01 17.32
N TYR A 349 3.16 17.01 16.76
CA TYR A 349 4.31 16.34 17.37
C TYR A 349 5.60 16.65 16.61
N MET A 350 6.72 16.63 17.32
CA MET A 350 8.04 16.78 16.74
C MET A 350 9.04 15.80 17.34
N ALA A 351 9.96 15.31 16.51
CA ALA A 351 11.15 14.60 16.96
C ALA A 351 12.41 15.20 16.31
N THR A 352 13.50 15.22 17.08
CA THR A 352 14.84 15.67 16.63
C THR A 352 15.79 14.48 16.41
N THR A 353 15.33 13.26 16.64
CA THR A 353 16.09 12.01 16.51
C THR A 353 15.56 11.18 15.34
N ASN A 354 16.37 10.22 14.89
CA ASN A 354 15.97 9.17 13.93
C ASN A 354 16.49 7.80 14.36
N ALA A 355 16.36 7.48 15.66
CA ALA A 355 16.73 6.19 16.20
C ALA A 355 15.84 5.07 15.65
N TYR A 356 14.63 5.38 15.19
CA TYR A 356 13.72 4.42 14.56
C TYR A 356 14.36 3.69 13.37
N LYS A 357 15.15 4.40 12.56
CA LYS A 357 15.88 3.82 11.43
C LYS A 357 16.80 2.67 11.85
N GLU A 358 17.33 2.72 13.06
CA GLU A 358 18.29 1.76 13.61
C GLU A 358 17.64 0.77 14.60
N GLY A 359 16.31 0.71 14.64
CA GLY A 359 15.54 -0.20 15.52
C GLY A 359 15.26 0.35 16.91
N GLY A 360 15.66 1.59 17.19
CA GLY A 360 15.31 2.33 18.41
C GLY A 360 13.95 3.01 18.32
N LYS A 361 13.70 3.95 19.25
CA LYS A 361 12.50 4.80 19.26
C LYS A 361 12.89 6.26 19.18
N ASP A 362 12.10 7.03 18.44
CA ASP A 362 12.24 8.48 18.43
C ASP A 362 11.52 9.15 19.59
N ASN A 363 12.13 10.24 20.08
CA ASN A 363 11.58 11.02 21.17
C ASN A 363 10.57 12.04 20.64
N TRP A 364 9.33 11.60 20.44
CA TRP A 364 8.24 12.44 19.98
C TRP A 364 7.65 13.31 21.10
N SER A 365 7.81 14.63 20.98
CA SER A 365 7.22 15.62 21.89
C SER A 365 5.97 16.23 21.28
N GLU A 366 4.89 16.37 22.06
CA GLU A 366 3.76 17.22 21.68
C GLU A 366 4.20 18.69 21.81
N ILE A 367 4.16 19.43 20.70
CA ILE A 367 4.64 20.82 20.64
C ILE A 367 3.49 21.84 20.54
N GLY A 368 2.26 21.37 20.34
CA GLY A 368 1.08 22.21 20.43
C GLY A 368 -0.17 21.59 19.83
N ARG A 369 -1.27 22.33 19.97
CA ARG A 369 -2.60 22.02 19.44
C ARG A 369 -3.16 23.24 18.74
N VAL A 370 -3.91 23.02 17.67
CA VAL A 370 -4.59 24.08 16.92
C VAL A 370 -5.82 23.49 16.25
N LYS A 371 -6.85 24.30 15.98
CA LYS A 371 -7.98 23.84 15.14
C LYS A 371 -7.45 23.37 13.79
N ALA A 372 -7.78 22.15 13.37
CA ALA A 372 -7.27 21.59 12.13
C ALA A 372 -7.64 22.44 10.90
N SER A 373 -8.80 23.10 10.93
CA SER A 373 -9.25 24.07 9.90
C SER A 373 -8.37 25.31 9.75
N THR A 374 -7.44 25.55 10.69
CA THR A 374 -6.48 26.66 10.59
C THR A 374 -5.45 26.42 9.50
N GLY A 375 -5.17 25.14 9.18
CA GLY A 375 -4.26 24.75 8.10
C GLY A 375 -2.80 25.13 8.32
N ARG A 376 -2.41 25.60 9.51
CA ARG A 376 -1.02 25.98 9.80
C ARG A 376 -0.66 25.93 11.27
N PHE A 377 0.63 25.73 11.54
CA PHE A 377 1.24 25.82 12.87
C PHE A 377 2.70 26.32 12.76
N VAL A 378 3.08 27.31 13.56
CA VAL A 378 4.44 27.87 13.56
C VAL A 378 5.24 27.28 14.71
N VAL A 379 6.41 26.72 14.40
CA VAL A 379 7.34 26.15 15.37
C VAL A 379 8.55 27.06 15.49
N ASP A 380 8.87 27.52 16.69
CA ASP A 380 10.13 28.19 17.01
C ASP A 380 11.18 27.12 17.36
N LEU A 381 12.07 26.83 16.40
CA LEU A 381 13.12 25.81 16.53
C LEU A 381 14.15 26.18 17.60
N GLY A 382 14.28 27.47 17.97
CA GLY A 382 15.18 27.92 19.03
C GLY A 382 14.82 27.39 20.41
N LYS A 383 13.58 26.88 20.59
CA LYS A 383 13.12 26.28 21.85
C LYS A 383 13.45 24.80 21.99
N TYR A 384 14.05 24.19 20.97
CA TYR A 384 14.29 22.75 20.90
C TYR A 384 15.76 22.44 20.58
N PRO A 385 16.23 21.20 20.85
CA PRO A 385 17.58 20.80 20.48
C PRO A 385 17.85 21.04 18.99
N SER A 386 19.02 21.62 18.70
CA SER A 386 19.48 21.79 17.32
C SER A 386 19.69 20.42 16.68
N SER A 387 19.20 20.27 15.45
CA SER A 387 19.35 19.03 14.66
C SER A 387 19.53 19.35 13.18
N LYS A 388 20.12 18.39 12.45
CA LYS A 388 20.23 18.43 10.99
C LYS A 388 18.88 18.20 10.30
N PHE A 389 17.90 17.69 11.04
CA PHE A 389 16.55 17.50 10.55
C PHE A 389 15.54 17.60 11.70
N TYR A 390 14.29 17.85 11.34
CA TYR A 390 13.15 17.75 12.25
C TYR A 390 12.08 16.88 11.61
N LYS A 391 11.54 15.93 12.38
CA LYS A 391 10.35 15.16 11.98
C LYS A 391 9.13 15.80 12.61
N PHE A 392 8.07 15.95 11.84
CA PHE A 392 6.79 16.48 12.30
C PHE A 392 5.67 15.49 12.04
N VAL A 393 4.71 15.43 12.96
CA VAL A 393 3.41 14.78 12.74
C VAL A 393 2.31 15.76 13.08
N VAL A 394 1.36 15.95 12.17
CA VAL A 394 0.10 16.65 12.44
C VAL A 394 -1.00 15.59 12.47
N LYS A 395 -1.61 15.41 13.65
CA LYS A 395 -2.56 14.33 13.91
C LYS A 395 -3.93 14.86 14.31
N THR A 396 -4.96 14.34 13.68
CA THR A 396 -6.37 14.44 14.08
C THR A 396 -6.88 13.05 14.52
N PRO A 397 -8.14 12.90 14.97
CA PRO A 397 -8.71 11.58 15.23
C PRO A 397 -8.74 10.66 14.00
N THR A 398 -8.84 11.23 12.80
CA THR A 398 -9.02 10.45 11.56
C THR A 398 -7.79 10.38 10.66
N THR A 399 -6.83 11.31 10.81
CA THR A 399 -5.67 11.40 9.93
C THR A 399 -4.38 11.68 10.68
N SER A 400 -3.25 11.18 10.16
CA SER A 400 -1.91 11.55 10.61
C SER A 400 -1.09 11.90 9.38
N LEU A 401 -0.58 13.13 9.32
CA LEU A 401 0.33 13.59 8.27
C LEU A 401 1.74 13.67 8.83
N THR A 402 2.72 13.17 8.10
CA THR A 402 4.12 13.20 8.51
C THR A 402 4.94 14.05 7.55
N ARG A 403 5.96 14.73 8.07
CA ARG A 403 6.85 15.58 7.25
C ARG A 403 8.23 15.65 7.87
N TRP A 404 9.24 15.55 7.03
CA TRP A 404 10.62 15.79 7.43
C TRP A 404 11.08 17.13 6.87
N LEU A 405 11.68 17.94 7.73
CA LEU A 405 12.45 19.12 7.35
C LEU A 405 13.94 18.74 7.43
N GLN A 406 14.65 18.78 6.30
CA GLN A 406 16.12 18.74 6.29
C GLN A 406 16.65 20.17 6.45
N LYS A 407 17.69 20.37 7.26
CA LYS A 407 18.29 21.67 7.57
C LYS A 407 19.70 21.80 7.04
#